data_AF-A0A136IS49-F1
#
_entry.id   AF-A0A136IS49-F1
#
_cell.length_a   1.000
_cell.length_b   1.000
_cell.length_c   1.000
_cell.angle_alpha   90.00
_cell.angle_beta   90.00
_cell.angle_gamma   90.00
#
_symmetry.space_group_name_H-M   'P 1'
#
loop_
_entity.id
_entity.type
_entity.pdbx_description
1 polymer ?
#
loop_
_entity_poly.entity_id
_entity_poly.type
_entity_poly.pdbx_seq_one_letter_code
_entity_poly.pdbx_strand_id
1 'polypeptide(L)'
;MSSILPPALSKGKESYQKYMETTSALYSMYKKPSSARLRISLFAAALFLLVIALVRETDTVPSAVKSAWNTDFSKRPSFYEVATKHGTDKVTDHQYHFMYEKYMPALRNKRIKMLEIGLGCNMGYGPGHSYHTWLEYFPHVDLYYIEYDAVCAQKWASATKGATIFTGDQADVAFLNEVIRKTGGGFDIIIDDGGHQMTQQKVSLEQLWKAVKPGGIYFLEDLQTSYMPDYGGDETLGKNPKRKTMMKYIYEMLDDKMRPDGTKHVELTSDLRGIDCQREICAFFKKDPREEPNYTA
;
A
#
# COMPACT_ATOMS: atom_id res chain seq x y z
N MET A 1 -75.72 8.23 -11.58
CA MET A 1 -74.57 7.96 -12.46
C MET A 1 -73.32 8.42 -11.75
N SER A 2 -72.46 7.46 -11.43
CA SER A 2 -71.18 7.64 -10.75
C SER A 2 -70.15 8.25 -11.70
N SER A 3 -69.35 9.21 -11.21
CA SER A 3 -67.95 9.33 -11.64
C SER A 3 -67.11 9.86 -10.47
N ILE A 4 -66.58 8.91 -9.70
CA ILE A 4 -65.53 9.14 -8.71
C ILE A 4 -64.23 9.42 -9.47
N LEU A 5 -63.65 10.62 -9.30
CA LEU A 5 -62.30 10.94 -9.76
C LEU A 5 -61.26 10.42 -8.74
N PRO A 6 -60.14 9.83 -9.18
CA PRO A 6 -59.16 9.21 -8.28
C PRO A 6 -58.26 10.23 -7.53
N PRO A 7 -57.66 9.85 -6.39
CA PRO A 7 -56.89 10.74 -5.49
C PRO A 7 -55.56 11.29 -6.02
N ALA A 8 -55.23 11.11 -7.29
CA ALA A 8 -53.94 11.48 -7.88
C ALA A 8 -53.88 12.92 -8.44
N LEU A 9 -55.02 13.62 -8.54
CA LEU A 9 -55.10 14.93 -9.19
C LEU A 9 -55.06 16.14 -8.23
N SER A 10 -55.18 15.94 -6.90
CA SER A 10 -55.06 17.04 -5.92
C SER A 10 -53.61 17.33 -5.53
N LYS A 11 -52.77 16.29 -5.35
CA LYS A 11 -51.33 16.43 -5.04
C LYS A 11 -50.51 17.09 -6.16
N GLY A 12 -50.98 16.99 -7.41
CA GLY A 12 -50.34 17.64 -8.56
C GLY A 12 -50.48 19.17 -8.55
N LYS A 13 -51.59 19.70 -8.01
CA LYS A 13 -51.84 21.16 -7.98
C LYS A 13 -50.99 21.89 -6.95
N GLU A 14 -50.84 21.33 -5.74
CA GLU A 14 -49.94 21.90 -4.72
C GLU A 14 -48.47 21.85 -5.13
N SER A 15 -48.03 20.76 -5.78
CA SER A 15 -46.68 20.64 -6.34
C SER A 15 -46.42 21.66 -7.45
N TYR A 16 -47.42 21.89 -8.32
CA TYR A 16 -47.33 22.87 -9.41
C TYR A 16 -47.34 24.31 -8.89
N GLN A 17 -48.15 24.65 -7.88
CA GLN A 17 -48.12 25.98 -7.26
C GLN A 17 -46.78 26.25 -6.56
N LYS A 18 -46.21 25.26 -5.85
CA LYS A 18 -44.89 25.39 -5.24
C LYS A 18 -43.76 25.56 -6.27
N TYR A 19 -43.90 24.91 -7.44
CA TYR A 19 -42.99 25.08 -8.58
C TYR A 19 -43.14 26.48 -9.23
N MET A 20 -44.36 27.00 -9.33
CA MET A 20 -44.64 28.34 -9.88
C MET A 20 -44.17 29.46 -8.93
N GLU A 21 -44.28 29.27 -7.61
CA GLU A 21 -43.77 30.23 -6.62
C GLU A 21 -42.23 30.26 -6.57
N THR A 22 -41.58 29.09 -6.65
CA THR A 22 -40.11 29.01 -6.72
C THR A 22 -39.54 29.55 -8.04
N THR A 23 -40.22 29.32 -9.17
CA THR A 23 -39.83 29.90 -10.46
C THR A 23 -40.09 31.42 -10.52
N SER A 24 -41.15 31.93 -9.89
CA SER A 24 -41.39 33.37 -9.73
C SER A 24 -40.33 34.04 -8.83
N ALA A 25 -39.93 33.39 -7.73
CA ALA A 25 -38.86 33.87 -6.86
C ALA A 25 -37.50 33.93 -7.59
N LEU A 26 -37.16 32.88 -8.35
CA LEU A 26 -35.96 32.81 -9.21
C LEU A 26 -36.00 33.85 -10.34
N TYR A 27 -37.18 34.09 -10.93
CA TYR A 27 -37.36 35.10 -11.97
C TYR A 27 -37.26 36.53 -11.42
N SER A 28 -37.70 36.77 -10.17
CA SER A 28 -37.53 38.05 -9.48
C SER A 28 -36.07 38.31 -9.10
N MET A 29 -35.31 37.27 -8.72
CA MET A 29 -33.84 37.34 -8.56
C MET A 29 -33.10 37.63 -9.88
N TYR A 30 -33.73 37.34 -11.02
CA TYR A 30 -33.15 37.56 -12.36
C TYR A 30 -33.27 39.02 -12.85
N LYS A 31 -34.03 39.87 -12.14
CA LYS A 31 -34.14 41.29 -12.45
C LYS A 31 -33.01 42.08 -11.76
N LYS A 32 -31.90 42.19 -12.49
CA LYS A 32 -30.59 42.83 -12.21
C LYS A 32 -29.61 41.98 -11.40
N PRO A 33 -28.53 41.54 -12.08
CA PRO A 33 -27.29 42.30 -11.93
C PRO A 33 -26.59 42.58 -13.26
N SER A 34 -26.10 43.82 -13.39
CA SER A 34 -25.16 44.26 -14.41
C SER A 34 -23.76 43.73 -14.11
N SER A 35 -23.45 42.50 -14.51
CA SER A 35 -22.04 42.17 -14.77
C SER A 35 -21.93 41.12 -15.86
N ALA A 36 -21.17 41.46 -16.91
CA ALA A 36 -20.80 40.52 -17.97
C ALA A 36 -20.17 39.23 -17.41
N ARG A 37 -19.54 39.31 -16.23
CA ARG A 37 -18.93 38.19 -15.52
C ARG A 37 -19.92 37.08 -15.19
N LEU A 38 -21.12 37.39 -14.68
CA LEU A 38 -22.11 36.35 -14.35
C LEU A 38 -22.63 35.64 -15.61
N ARG A 39 -22.81 36.37 -16.71
CA ARG A 39 -23.20 35.79 -18.01
C ARG A 39 -22.11 34.89 -18.57
N ILE A 40 -20.85 35.31 -18.47
CA ILE A 40 -19.69 34.49 -18.88
C ILE A 40 -19.58 33.23 -18.03
N SER A 41 -19.73 33.34 -16.71
CA SER A 41 -19.67 32.18 -15.79
C SER A 41 -20.80 31.18 -16.06
N LEU A 42 -22.03 31.66 -16.30
CA LEU A 42 -23.16 30.80 -16.65
C LEU A 42 -22.97 30.15 -18.03
N PHE A 43 -22.41 30.87 -19.00
CA PHE A 43 -22.10 30.32 -20.32
C PHE A 43 -20.99 29.27 -20.25
N ALA A 44 -19.95 29.51 -19.44
CA ALA A 44 -18.87 28.56 -19.20
C ALA A 44 -19.38 27.30 -18.48
N ALA A 45 -20.26 27.45 -17.49
CA ALA A 45 -20.89 26.32 -16.80
C ALA A 45 -21.79 25.51 -17.76
N ALA A 46 -22.59 26.18 -18.61
CA ALA A 46 -23.42 25.52 -19.61
C ALA A 46 -22.58 24.81 -20.68
N LEU A 47 -21.48 25.41 -21.15
CA LEU A 47 -20.55 24.80 -22.09
C LEU A 47 -19.85 23.58 -21.46
N PHE A 48 -19.47 23.66 -20.19
CA PHE A 48 -18.87 22.56 -19.45
C PHE A 48 -19.84 21.38 -19.28
N LEU A 49 -21.10 21.66 -18.94
CA LEU A 49 -22.15 20.65 -18.87
C LEU A 49 -22.48 20.04 -20.24
N LEU A 50 -22.46 20.85 -21.31
CA LEU A 50 -22.62 20.37 -22.69
C LEU A 50 -21.47 19.45 -23.10
N VAL A 51 -20.23 19.80 -22.76
CA VAL A 51 -19.05 18.94 -23.01
C VAL A 51 -19.15 17.64 -22.22
N ILE A 52 -19.58 17.66 -20.96
CA ILE A 52 -19.82 16.43 -20.17
C ILE A 52 -20.93 15.58 -20.80
N ALA A 53 -22.01 16.19 -21.28
CA ALA A 53 -23.11 15.48 -21.94
C ALA A 53 -22.65 14.83 -23.24
N LEU A 54 -21.89 15.56 -24.08
CA LEU A 54 -21.31 15.03 -25.32
C LEU A 54 -20.27 13.93 -25.06
N VAL A 55 -19.44 14.07 -24.01
CA VAL A 55 -18.48 13.03 -23.55
C VAL A 55 -19.19 11.83 -22.92
N ARG A 56 -20.44 11.96 -22.46
CA ARG A 56 -21.27 10.84 -22.00
C ARG A 56 -22.01 10.14 -23.13
N GLU A 57 -22.33 10.85 -24.21
CA GLU A 57 -23.07 10.33 -25.36
C GLU A 57 -22.15 9.62 -26.37
N THR A 58 -20.90 10.06 -26.45
CA THR A 58 -19.81 9.31 -27.09
C THR A 58 -19.00 8.68 -25.97
N ASP A 59 -18.92 7.36 -25.83
CA ASP A 59 -18.02 6.65 -24.89
C ASP A 59 -16.51 6.88 -25.19
N THR A 60 -16.14 8.06 -25.67
CA THR A 60 -14.83 8.42 -26.16
C THR A 60 -14.30 9.60 -25.39
N VAL A 61 -13.33 9.31 -24.52
CA VAL A 61 -12.46 10.32 -23.92
C VAL A 61 -11.75 11.09 -25.05
N PRO A 62 -11.77 12.44 -25.06
CA PRO A 62 -11.13 13.24 -26.11
C PRO A 62 -9.67 12.83 -26.33
N SER A 63 -9.22 12.78 -27.59
CA SER A 63 -7.88 12.29 -27.93
C SER A 63 -6.77 13.06 -27.21
N ALA A 64 -6.95 14.36 -26.96
CA ALA A 64 -6.02 15.19 -26.20
C ALA A 64 -5.92 14.78 -24.72
N VAL A 65 -7.03 14.34 -24.12
CA VAL A 65 -7.05 13.79 -22.76
C VAL A 65 -6.43 12.38 -22.77
N LYS A 66 -6.75 11.53 -23.75
CA LYS A 66 -6.07 10.24 -23.93
C LYS A 66 -4.56 10.41 -24.13
N SER A 67 -4.11 11.41 -24.89
CA SER A 67 -2.67 11.65 -25.13
C SER A 67 -1.97 12.20 -23.89
N ALA A 68 -2.61 13.09 -23.13
CA ALA A 68 -2.09 13.58 -21.87
C ALA A 68 -2.01 12.48 -20.78
N TRP A 69 -2.89 11.49 -20.82
CA TRP A 69 -2.85 10.34 -19.90
C TRP A 69 -1.88 9.25 -20.39
N ASN A 70 -1.72 9.08 -21.71
CA ASN A 70 -0.81 8.10 -22.32
C ASN A 70 0.66 8.50 -22.36
N THR A 71 1.03 9.75 -22.03
CA THR A 71 2.41 10.23 -22.26
C THR A 71 3.36 10.09 -21.07
N ASP A 72 2.87 9.81 -19.85
CA ASP A 72 3.73 9.77 -18.65
C ASP A 72 3.74 8.41 -17.91
N PHE A 73 2.61 7.72 -17.80
CA PHE A 73 2.55 6.43 -17.11
C PHE A 73 3.04 5.23 -17.95
N SER A 74 2.95 5.30 -19.28
CA SER A 74 3.27 4.17 -20.17
C SER A 74 4.78 3.99 -20.46
N LYS A 75 5.65 4.79 -19.84
CA LYS A 75 7.11 4.77 -20.09
C LYS A 75 7.95 4.23 -18.94
N ARG A 76 7.35 3.98 -17.77
CA ARG A 76 8.12 3.53 -16.61
C ARG A 76 8.20 2.01 -16.62
N PRO A 77 9.40 1.44 -16.45
CA PRO A 77 9.54 -0.02 -16.35
C PRO A 77 8.76 -0.52 -15.14
N SER A 78 8.02 -1.60 -15.26
CA SER A 78 7.41 -2.34 -14.15
C SER A 78 8.45 -2.77 -13.12
N PHE A 79 8.03 -3.19 -11.93
CA PHE A 79 8.94 -3.78 -10.96
C PHE A 79 9.67 -4.99 -11.55
N TYR A 80 8.94 -5.82 -12.30
CA TYR A 80 9.51 -6.97 -12.99
C TYR A 80 10.68 -6.58 -13.90
N GLU A 81 10.49 -5.59 -14.78
CA GLU A 81 11.55 -5.14 -15.70
C GLU A 81 12.77 -4.58 -14.96
N VAL A 82 12.58 -3.80 -13.90
CA VAL A 82 13.70 -3.27 -13.09
C VAL A 82 14.42 -4.39 -12.34
N ALA A 83 13.68 -5.28 -11.70
CA ALA A 83 14.25 -6.40 -10.95
C ALA A 83 14.98 -7.40 -11.86
N THR A 84 14.45 -7.68 -13.05
CA THR A 84 15.11 -8.53 -14.05
C THR A 84 16.41 -7.92 -14.53
N LYS A 85 16.46 -6.60 -14.73
CA LYS A 85 17.68 -5.88 -15.12
C LYS A 85 18.79 -6.01 -14.07
N HIS A 86 18.45 -5.97 -12.79
CA HIS A 86 19.41 -6.08 -11.68
C HIS A 86 19.61 -7.50 -11.17
N GLY A 87 18.90 -8.48 -11.75
CA GLY A 87 19.11 -9.90 -11.53
C GLY A 87 18.79 -10.40 -10.12
N THR A 88 17.85 -9.76 -9.40
CA THR A 88 17.42 -10.25 -8.09
C THR A 88 16.52 -11.48 -8.21
N ASP A 89 16.71 -12.43 -7.32
CA ASP A 89 15.88 -13.63 -7.10
C ASP A 89 14.40 -13.35 -6.91
N LYS A 90 14.02 -12.16 -6.45
CA LYS A 90 12.63 -11.68 -6.38
C LYS A 90 11.84 -11.89 -7.68
N VAL A 91 12.53 -11.96 -8.84
CA VAL A 91 11.94 -12.29 -10.14
C VAL A 91 12.64 -13.39 -10.94
N THR A 92 13.84 -13.84 -10.56
CA THR A 92 14.52 -14.95 -11.24
C THR A 92 14.10 -16.31 -10.68
N ASP A 93 14.08 -16.44 -9.34
CA ASP A 93 13.73 -17.69 -8.64
C ASP A 93 12.32 -17.63 -8.04
N HIS A 94 11.85 -16.41 -7.74
CA HIS A 94 10.55 -16.13 -7.16
C HIS A 94 9.66 -15.30 -8.08
N GLN A 95 8.41 -15.09 -7.64
CA GLN A 95 7.41 -14.28 -8.35
C GLN A 95 6.90 -13.11 -7.49
N TYR A 96 7.80 -12.48 -6.74
CA TYR A 96 7.44 -11.40 -5.81
C TYR A 96 6.96 -10.12 -6.49
N HIS A 97 7.27 -9.95 -7.78
CA HIS A 97 6.76 -8.85 -8.59
C HIS A 97 5.24 -8.72 -8.59
N PHE A 98 4.47 -9.81 -8.46
CA PHE A 98 3.01 -9.71 -8.35
C PHE A 98 2.55 -8.99 -7.07
N MET A 99 3.22 -9.27 -5.93
CA MET A 99 2.95 -8.60 -4.66
C MET A 99 3.46 -7.16 -4.69
N TYR A 100 4.68 -6.94 -5.17
CA TYR A 100 5.27 -5.60 -5.21
C TYR A 100 4.53 -4.65 -6.15
N GLU A 101 4.21 -5.08 -7.36
CA GLU A 101 3.49 -4.26 -8.34
C GLU A 101 2.05 -3.98 -7.90
N LYS A 102 1.45 -4.79 -7.02
CA LYS A 102 0.12 -4.52 -6.47
C LYS A 102 0.11 -3.32 -5.52
N TYR A 103 1.18 -3.08 -4.76
CA TYR A 103 1.17 -2.14 -3.64
C TYR A 103 2.12 -0.95 -3.77
N MET A 104 3.22 -1.10 -4.50
CA MET A 104 4.26 -0.07 -4.57
C MET A 104 4.10 1.01 -5.66
N PRO A 105 3.36 0.85 -6.77
CA PRO A 105 3.34 1.86 -7.83
C PRO A 105 2.91 3.26 -7.38
N ALA A 106 1.96 3.34 -6.44
CA ALA A 106 1.48 4.62 -5.90
C ALA A 106 2.51 5.34 -5.00
N LEU A 107 3.57 4.64 -4.57
CA LEU A 107 4.64 5.18 -3.75
C LEU A 107 5.84 5.66 -4.58
N ARG A 108 5.87 5.31 -5.87
CA ARG A 108 7.08 5.38 -6.72
C ARG A 108 7.74 6.76 -6.82
N ASN A 109 6.93 7.82 -6.82
CA ASN A 109 7.41 9.22 -6.89
C ASN A 109 7.44 9.93 -5.55
N LYS A 110 7.00 9.26 -4.48
CA LYS A 110 7.01 9.85 -3.15
C LYS A 110 8.43 9.74 -2.59
N ARG A 111 8.79 10.68 -1.71
CA ARG A 111 9.91 10.46 -0.80
C ARG A 111 9.46 9.41 0.19
N ILE A 112 10.03 8.21 0.09
CA ILE A 112 9.71 7.11 0.98
C ILE A 112 10.94 6.73 1.78
N LYS A 113 10.71 6.26 3.00
CA LYS A 113 11.74 5.65 3.83
C LYS A 113 11.54 4.14 3.81
N MET A 114 12.59 3.41 3.45
CA MET A 114 12.52 1.98 3.23
C MET A 114 13.65 1.24 3.94
N LEU A 115 13.33 0.11 4.58
CA LEU A 115 14.29 -0.81 5.18
C LEU A 115 14.16 -2.18 4.53
N GLU A 116 15.26 -2.79 4.12
CA GLU A 116 15.32 -4.22 3.77
C GLU A 116 16.26 -4.95 4.75
N ILE A 117 15.85 -6.10 5.25
CA ILE A 117 16.73 -7.04 5.96
C ILE A 117 17.25 -8.02 4.92
N GLY A 118 18.57 -8.22 4.89
CA GLY A 118 19.25 -9.04 3.89
C GLY A 118 19.81 -8.19 2.76
N LEU A 119 21.14 -8.09 2.70
CA LEU A 119 21.84 -7.49 1.55
C LEU A 119 22.23 -8.55 0.52
N GLY A 120 22.13 -9.84 0.87
CA GLY A 120 22.50 -10.97 0.00
C GLY A 120 23.98 -11.34 0.09
N CYS A 121 24.65 -11.07 1.21
CA CYS A 121 26.08 -11.35 1.38
C CYS A 121 26.46 -12.84 1.32
N ASN A 122 25.52 -13.72 1.62
CA ASN A 122 25.64 -15.17 1.52
C ASN A 122 25.19 -15.74 0.14
N MET A 123 24.73 -14.89 -0.78
CA MET A 123 24.22 -15.34 -2.07
C MET A 123 25.36 -15.65 -3.04
N GLY A 124 25.21 -16.73 -3.83
CA GLY A 124 26.22 -17.18 -4.79
C GLY A 124 26.50 -16.17 -5.91
N TYR A 125 25.56 -15.25 -6.17
CA TYR A 125 25.70 -14.15 -7.12
C TYR A 125 26.24 -12.85 -6.47
N GLY A 126 26.42 -12.83 -5.15
CA GLY A 126 26.91 -11.70 -4.38
C GLY A 126 25.83 -10.73 -3.87
N PRO A 127 26.21 -9.76 -3.03
CA PRO A 127 25.28 -8.83 -2.41
C PRO A 127 24.74 -7.76 -3.38
N GLY A 128 23.60 -7.17 -3.03
CA GLY A 128 23.16 -5.86 -3.52
C GLY A 128 22.29 -5.85 -4.78
N HIS A 129 21.83 -7.00 -5.27
CA HIS A 129 20.92 -7.07 -6.41
C HIS A 129 19.58 -6.34 -6.13
N SER A 130 18.99 -6.55 -4.95
CA SER A 130 17.81 -5.81 -4.49
C SER A 130 18.10 -4.33 -4.27
N TYR A 131 19.29 -3.99 -3.75
CA TYR A 131 19.72 -2.59 -3.55
C TYR A 131 19.69 -1.78 -4.85
N HIS A 132 20.25 -2.32 -5.95
CA HIS A 132 20.18 -1.65 -7.25
C HIS A 132 18.75 -1.57 -7.78
N THR A 133 17.94 -2.61 -7.53
CA THR A 133 16.52 -2.65 -7.87
C THR A 133 15.75 -1.51 -7.20
N TRP A 134 15.91 -1.32 -5.88
CA TRP A 134 15.17 -0.31 -5.13
C TRP A 134 15.57 1.11 -5.49
N LEU A 135 16.87 1.38 -5.69
CA LEU A 135 17.34 2.71 -6.11
C LEU A 135 16.80 3.12 -7.49
N GLU A 136 16.63 2.17 -8.41
CA GLU A 136 16.03 2.45 -9.71
C GLU A 136 14.50 2.51 -9.64
N TYR A 137 13.87 1.61 -8.87
CA TYR A 137 12.42 1.55 -8.78
C TYR A 137 11.84 2.77 -8.04
N PHE A 138 12.50 3.24 -6.97
CA PHE A 138 12.12 4.39 -6.16
C PHE A 138 13.19 5.51 -6.22
N PRO A 139 13.10 6.46 -7.17
CA PRO A 139 14.12 7.50 -7.38
C PRO A 139 14.34 8.46 -6.19
N HIS A 140 13.48 8.42 -5.18
CA HIS A 140 13.50 9.29 -4.00
C HIS A 140 13.48 8.50 -2.68
N VAL A 141 13.92 7.25 -2.70
CA VAL A 141 14.01 6.41 -1.50
C VAL A 141 15.13 6.88 -0.57
N ASP A 142 14.83 6.93 0.72
CA ASP A 142 15.80 6.91 1.81
C ASP A 142 15.95 5.46 2.27
N LEU A 143 16.97 4.77 1.74
CA LEU A 143 17.12 3.32 1.79
C LEU A 143 18.03 2.87 2.92
N TYR A 144 17.61 1.85 3.65
CA TYR A 144 18.33 1.25 4.75
C TYR A 144 18.42 -0.26 4.57
N TYR A 145 19.52 -0.84 5.05
CA TYR A 145 19.72 -2.28 5.10
C TYR A 145 20.09 -2.75 6.50
N ILE A 146 19.66 -3.96 6.85
CA ILE A 146 20.25 -4.78 7.91
C ILE A 146 20.96 -5.97 7.26
N GLU A 147 22.21 -6.22 7.63
CA GLU A 147 22.99 -7.37 7.14
C GLU A 147 23.85 -7.95 8.26
N TYR A 148 23.84 -9.27 8.43
CA TYR A 148 24.53 -9.94 9.55
C TYR A 148 26.02 -10.18 9.26
N ASP A 149 26.40 -10.36 7.98
CA ASP A 149 27.82 -10.50 7.60
C ASP A 149 28.53 -9.14 7.70
N ALA A 150 29.24 -8.92 8.81
CA ALA A 150 29.95 -7.69 9.08
C ALA A 150 31.03 -7.33 8.05
N VAL A 151 31.76 -8.33 7.56
CA VAL A 151 32.86 -8.10 6.62
C VAL A 151 32.29 -7.68 5.26
N CYS A 152 31.27 -8.40 4.80
CA CYS A 152 30.58 -8.07 3.57
C CYS A 152 29.86 -6.71 3.65
N ALA A 153 29.10 -6.46 4.73
CA ALA A 153 28.39 -5.21 4.94
C ALA A 153 29.33 -4.01 4.96
N GLN A 154 30.47 -4.09 5.68
CA GLN A 154 31.45 -3.01 5.74
C GLN A 154 32.10 -2.77 4.37
N LYS A 155 32.46 -3.83 3.65
CA LYS A 155 33.00 -3.73 2.29
C LYS A 155 32.00 -3.06 1.36
N TRP A 156 30.74 -3.46 1.42
CA TRP A 156 29.68 -2.90 0.58
C TRP A 156 29.40 -1.43 0.90
N ALA A 157 29.27 -1.09 2.19
CA ALA A 157 29.07 0.29 2.65
C ALA A 157 30.21 1.22 2.22
N SER A 158 31.44 0.72 2.15
CA SER A 158 32.61 1.50 1.71
C SER A 158 32.66 1.71 0.20
N ALA A 159 32.03 0.82 -0.58
CA ALA A 159 32.07 0.83 -2.04
C ALA A 159 30.83 1.45 -2.70
N THR A 160 29.74 1.61 -1.95
CA THR A 160 28.43 2.06 -2.47
C THR A 160 27.92 3.30 -1.75
N LYS A 161 26.93 3.98 -2.34
CA LYS A 161 26.29 5.18 -1.78
C LYS A 161 24.78 5.11 -1.97
N GLY A 162 24.00 5.82 -1.16
CA GLY A 162 22.54 5.88 -1.36
C GLY A 162 21.74 4.84 -0.58
N ALA A 163 22.41 4.00 0.23
CA ALA A 163 21.77 3.29 1.33
C ALA A 163 22.62 3.39 2.61
N THR A 164 21.96 3.35 3.76
CA THR A 164 22.61 3.23 5.06
C THR A 164 22.54 1.77 5.53
N ILE A 165 23.68 1.18 5.88
CA ILE A 165 23.75 -0.25 6.25
C ILE A 165 24.01 -0.37 7.75
N PHE A 166 23.19 -1.17 8.41
CA PHE A 166 23.39 -1.60 9.79
C PHE A 166 23.85 -3.06 9.82
N THR A 167 24.94 -3.31 10.53
CA THR A 167 25.47 -4.66 10.69
C THR A 167 24.94 -5.29 11.97
N GLY A 168 24.22 -6.41 11.87
CA GLY A 168 23.70 -7.14 13.03
C GLY A 168 22.67 -8.22 12.66
N ASP A 169 22.27 -9.01 13.66
CA ASP A 169 21.31 -10.11 13.50
C ASP A 169 19.88 -9.61 13.67
N GLN A 170 18.99 -9.97 12.73
CA GLN A 170 17.57 -9.63 12.81
C GLN A 170 16.83 -10.35 13.96
N ALA A 171 17.43 -11.35 14.60
CA ALA A 171 16.91 -11.95 15.84
C ALA A 171 17.39 -11.24 17.11
N ASP A 172 18.28 -10.25 17.03
CA ASP A 172 18.75 -9.47 18.18
C ASP A 172 17.86 -8.25 18.42
N VAL A 173 17.00 -8.37 19.44
CA VAL A 173 16.08 -7.30 19.87
C VAL A 173 16.81 -6.01 20.26
N ALA A 174 17.98 -6.10 20.91
CA ALA A 174 18.72 -4.91 21.32
C ALA A 174 19.29 -4.17 20.11
N PHE A 175 19.85 -4.92 19.15
CA PHE A 175 20.31 -4.38 17.87
C PHE A 175 19.15 -3.74 17.08
N LEU A 176 18.01 -4.41 16.94
CA LEU A 176 16.86 -3.86 16.22
C LEU A 176 16.36 -2.55 16.87
N ASN A 177 16.29 -2.50 18.21
CA ASN A 177 15.95 -1.26 18.91
C ASN A 177 16.98 -0.15 18.68
N GLU A 178 18.26 -0.49 18.57
CA GLU A 178 19.30 0.47 18.20
C GLU A 178 19.09 1.01 16.78
N VAL A 179 18.78 0.15 15.80
CA VAL A 179 18.46 0.56 14.43
C VAL A 179 17.25 1.49 14.41
N ILE A 180 16.17 1.15 15.12
CA ILE A 180 14.96 1.98 15.21
C ILE A 180 15.32 3.35 15.80
N ARG A 181 16.11 3.38 16.89
CA ARG A 181 16.54 4.64 17.53
C ARG A 181 17.42 5.48 16.61
N LYS A 182 18.39 4.88 15.92
CA LYS A 182 19.31 5.59 15.03
C LYS A 182 18.62 6.15 13.78
N THR A 183 17.65 5.43 13.26
CA THR A 183 16.88 5.84 12.08
C THR A 183 15.72 6.77 12.46
N GLY A 184 15.22 6.69 13.70
CA GLY A 184 13.98 7.35 14.12
C GLY A 184 12.70 6.60 13.70
N GLY A 185 12.81 5.36 13.18
CA GLY A 185 11.69 4.60 12.65
C GLY A 185 10.95 5.32 11.52
N GLY A 186 9.63 5.13 11.44
CA GLY A 186 8.76 5.81 10.49
C GLY A 186 8.93 5.34 9.04
N PHE A 187 9.20 4.06 8.83
CA PHE A 187 9.37 3.47 7.51
C PHE A 187 8.02 3.36 6.79
N ASP A 188 7.96 3.82 5.54
CA ASP A 188 6.81 3.58 4.67
C ASP A 188 6.77 2.11 4.24
N ILE A 189 7.94 1.49 4.08
CA ILE A 189 8.11 0.09 3.67
C ILE A 189 9.21 -0.56 4.52
N ILE A 190 8.94 -1.75 5.04
CA ILE A 190 9.96 -2.68 5.54
C ILE A 190 9.84 -3.98 4.76
N ILE A 191 10.96 -4.58 4.35
CA ILE A 191 11.04 -5.90 3.73
C ILE A 191 11.95 -6.77 4.61
N ASP A 192 11.48 -7.94 4.97
CA ASP A 192 12.28 -8.98 5.61
C ASP A 192 12.58 -10.08 4.61
N ASP A 193 13.81 -10.04 4.09
CA ASP A 193 14.42 -10.97 3.14
C ASP A 193 15.78 -11.45 3.69
N GLY A 194 15.79 -11.75 5.00
CA GLY A 194 17.02 -12.03 5.74
C GLY A 194 17.37 -13.52 5.86
N GLY A 195 17.50 -14.05 7.07
CA GLY A 195 17.94 -15.43 7.30
C GLY A 195 16.82 -16.49 7.27
N HIS A 196 15.56 -16.06 7.24
CA HIS A 196 14.35 -16.87 7.14
C HIS A 196 14.14 -17.95 8.23
N GLN A 197 14.97 -18.00 9.28
CA GLN A 197 14.72 -18.85 10.44
C GLN A 197 13.41 -18.39 11.12
N MET A 198 12.61 -19.33 11.63
CA MET A 198 11.30 -19.00 12.24
C MET A 198 11.42 -17.96 13.36
N THR A 199 12.49 -18.04 14.16
CA THR A 199 12.78 -17.05 15.22
C THR A 199 13.16 -15.69 14.64
N GLN A 200 13.98 -15.65 13.59
CA GLN A 200 14.42 -14.42 12.94
C GLN A 200 13.23 -13.64 12.35
N GLN A 201 12.39 -14.29 11.57
CA GLN A 201 11.20 -13.67 10.96
C GLN A 201 10.22 -13.18 12.03
N LYS A 202 9.96 -13.98 13.07
CA LYS A 202 9.07 -13.58 14.16
C LYS A 202 9.60 -12.37 14.93
N VAL A 203 10.87 -12.41 15.36
CA VAL A 203 11.46 -11.35 16.20
C VAL A 203 11.55 -10.04 15.42
N SER A 204 12.04 -10.08 14.19
CA SER A 204 12.16 -8.89 13.36
C SER A 204 10.81 -8.28 13.03
N LEU A 205 9.79 -9.08 12.68
CA LEU A 205 8.43 -8.58 12.53
C LEU A 205 7.94 -7.89 13.82
N GLU A 206 8.02 -8.54 14.97
CA GLU A 206 7.54 -7.98 16.25
C GLU A 206 8.24 -6.66 16.62
N GLN A 207 9.56 -6.54 16.40
CA GLN A 207 10.29 -5.33 16.77
C GLN A 207 10.16 -4.23 15.72
N LEU A 208 10.36 -4.54 14.44
CA LEU A 208 10.38 -3.54 13.37
C LEU A 208 8.97 -3.09 12.98
N TRP A 209 7.92 -3.84 13.31
CA TRP A 209 6.53 -3.37 13.17
C TRP A 209 6.29 -2.03 13.89
N LYS A 210 6.97 -1.80 15.02
CA LYS A 210 6.93 -0.54 15.77
C LYS A 210 7.47 0.64 14.98
N ALA A 211 8.38 0.36 14.05
CA ALA A 211 9.01 1.35 13.19
C ALA A 211 8.30 1.52 11.84
N VAL A 212 7.32 0.68 11.50
CA VAL A 212 6.43 0.91 10.36
C VAL A 212 5.55 2.12 10.67
N LYS A 213 5.46 3.05 9.71
CA LYS A 213 4.63 4.25 9.78
C LYS A 213 3.14 3.89 9.68
N PRO A 214 2.22 4.67 10.25
CA PRO A 214 0.79 4.54 9.95
C PRO A 214 0.51 4.54 8.44
N GLY A 215 -0.25 3.55 7.96
CA GLY A 215 -0.48 3.31 6.52
C GLY A 215 0.70 2.67 5.76
N GLY A 216 1.81 2.37 6.44
CA GLY A 216 2.97 1.68 5.89
C GLY A 216 2.76 0.17 5.73
N ILE A 217 3.71 -0.46 5.07
CA ILE A 217 3.65 -1.89 4.69
C ILE A 217 4.91 -2.61 5.17
N TYR A 218 4.72 -3.77 5.79
CA TYR A 218 5.80 -4.72 6.05
C TYR A 218 5.64 -5.92 5.10
N PHE A 219 6.65 -6.24 4.32
CA PHE A 219 6.71 -7.45 3.51
C PHE A 219 7.60 -8.48 4.18
N LEU A 220 7.18 -9.74 4.15
CA LEU A 220 7.93 -10.86 4.70
C LEU A 220 8.07 -11.93 3.62
N GLU A 221 9.29 -12.11 3.11
CA GLU A 221 9.64 -13.05 2.05
C GLU A 221 9.98 -14.45 2.60
N ASP A 222 10.10 -15.40 1.68
CA ASP A 222 10.50 -16.80 1.89
C ASP A 222 9.72 -17.59 2.96
N LEU A 223 8.39 -17.43 2.98
CA LEU A 223 7.52 -18.10 3.94
C LEU A 223 7.42 -19.63 3.74
N GLN A 224 7.83 -20.18 2.61
CA GLN A 224 7.97 -21.62 2.37
C GLN A 224 8.93 -22.28 3.35
N THR A 225 9.91 -21.53 3.88
CA THR A 225 10.84 -22.01 4.93
C THR A 225 10.11 -22.46 6.20
N SER A 226 8.86 -22.01 6.41
CA SER A 226 7.98 -22.53 7.46
C SER A 226 7.73 -24.04 7.38
N TYR A 227 8.03 -24.68 6.25
CA TYR A 227 7.89 -26.13 6.06
C TYR A 227 9.23 -26.86 5.90
N MET A 228 10.35 -26.18 6.15
CA MET A 228 11.70 -26.70 5.97
C MET A 228 12.41 -26.86 7.33
N PRO A 229 12.81 -28.08 7.74
CA PRO A 229 13.45 -28.31 9.04
C PRO A 229 14.71 -27.47 9.32
N ASP A 230 15.52 -27.22 8.29
CA ASP A 230 16.77 -26.45 8.40
C ASP A 230 16.54 -24.98 8.81
N TYR A 231 15.31 -24.49 8.59
CA TYR A 231 14.85 -23.16 8.98
C TYR A 231 14.01 -23.16 10.28
N GLY A 232 13.98 -24.30 11.00
CA GLY A 232 13.11 -24.51 12.15
C GLY A 232 11.64 -24.76 11.80
N GLY A 233 11.35 -24.98 10.52
CA GLY A 233 10.01 -25.22 9.99
C GLY A 233 9.41 -26.59 10.36
N ASP A 234 8.18 -26.80 9.90
CA ASP A 234 7.39 -28.02 10.12
C ASP A 234 7.25 -28.83 8.83
N GLU A 235 8.13 -29.81 8.63
CA GLU A 235 8.10 -30.75 7.49
C GLU A 235 6.80 -31.56 7.37
N THR A 236 5.99 -31.61 8.43
CA THR A 236 4.70 -32.31 8.41
C THR A 236 3.57 -31.48 7.80
N LEU A 237 3.90 -30.37 7.14
CA LEU A 237 2.95 -29.43 6.51
C LEU A 237 1.96 -28.85 7.52
N GLY A 238 2.47 -28.41 8.66
CA GLY A 238 1.68 -27.77 9.72
C GLY A 238 0.96 -28.74 10.67
N LYS A 239 1.05 -30.06 10.45
CA LYS A 239 0.37 -31.08 11.28
C LYS A 239 0.94 -31.23 12.68
N ASN A 240 2.17 -30.78 12.94
CA ASN A 240 2.78 -30.90 14.25
C ASN A 240 2.44 -29.68 15.12
N PRO A 241 1.54 -29.78 16.11
CA PRO A 241 1.13 -28.62 16.91
C PRO A 241 2.26 -28.03 17.78
N LYS A 242 3.37 -28.76 17.97
CA LYS A 242 4.51 -28.29 18.76
C LYS A 242 5.46 -27.40 17.96
N ARG A 243 5.44 -27.48 16.62
CA ARG A 243 6.27 -26.64 15.75
C ARG A 243 5.62 -25.28 15.59
N LYS A 244 6.27 -24.23 16.10
CA LYS A 244 5.83 -22.84 15.94
C LYS A 244 6.53 -22.26 14.71
N THR A 245 5.83 -22.25 13.60
CA THR A 245 6.34 -21.73 12.32
C THR A 245 5.83 -20.32 12.08
N MET A 246 6.47 -19.59 11.16
CA MET A 246 6.03 -18.25 10.80
C MET A 246 4.62 -18.27 10.19
N MET A 247 4.30 -19.26 9.34
CA MET A 247 2.94 -19.43 8.83
C MET A 247 1.90 -19.66 9.94
N LYS A 248 2.21 -20.45 10.99
CA LYS A 248 1.31 -20.61 12.14
C LYS A 248 1.12 -19.30 12.90
N TYR A 249 2.18 -18.52 13.07
CA TYR A 249 2.10 -17.20 13.69
C TYR A 249 1.22 -16.24 12.87
N ILE A 250 1.32 -16.26 11.53
CA ILE A 250 0.44 -15.51 10.63
C ILE A 250 -1.03 -15.92 10.78
N TYR A 251 -1.32 -17.23 10.84
CA TYR A 251 -2.69 -17.70 11.09
C TYR A 251 -3.24 -17.21 12.43
N GLU A 252 -2.44 -17.23 13.49
CA GLU A 252 -2.86 -16.71 14.79
C GLU A 252 -3.15 -15.19 14.75
N MET A 253 -2.36 -14.42 13.99
CA MET A 253 -2.64 -12.98 13.80
C MET A 253 -3.93 -12.71 13.01
N LEU A 254 -4.26 -13.57 12.05
CA LEU A 254 -5.55 -13.51 11.36
C LEU A 254 -6.70 -13.82 12.31
N ASP A 255 -6.57 -14.85 13.15
CA ASP A 255 -7.56 -15.17 14.18
C ASP A 255 -7.76 -14.01 15.16
N ASP A 256 -6.68 -13.38 15.62
CA ASP A 256 -6.73 -12.20 16.50
C ASP A 256 -7.50 -11.03 15.87
N LYS A 257 -7.53 -10.91 14.53
CA LYS A 257 -8.32 -9.88 13.82
C LYS A 257 -9.80 -10.22 13.71
N MET A 258 -10.15 -11.50 13.67
CA MET A 258 -11.53 -11.97 13.50
C MET A 258 -12.27 -12.11 14.83
N ARG A 259 -11.54 -12.15 15.94
CA ARG A 259 -12.11 -12.34 17.27
C ARG A 259 -12.49 -11.01 17.93
N PRO A 260 -13.69 -10.89 18.54
CA PRO A 260 -14.09 -9.70 19.30
C PRO A 260 -13.15 -9.40 20.48
N ASP A 261 -12.48 -10.42 21.01
CA ASP A 261 -11.58 -10.38 22.15
C ASP A 261 -10.11 -10.58 21.78
N GLY A 262 -9.69 -10.39 20.50
CA GLY A 262 -8.34 -10.72 19.98
C GLY A 262 -7.22 -10.53 21.01
N THR A 263 -6.57 -11.62 21.44
CA THR A 263 -5.85 -11.67 22.73
C THR A 263 -4.42 -12.16 22.66
N LYS A 264 -3.98 -12.90 21.62
CA LYS A 264 -2.67 -13.56 21.69
C LYS A 264 -1.50 -12.61 21.38
N HIS A 265 -1.62 -11.81 20.32
CA HIS A 265 -0.53 -11.00 19.78
C HIS A 265 -0.89 -9.51 19.75
N VAL A 266 -1.55 -9.02 20.82
CA VAL A 266 -2.20 -7.69 20.88
C VAL A 266 -1.28 -6.53 20.49
N GLU A 267 0.00 -6.57 20.91
CA GLU A 267 0.93 -5.46 20.62
C GLU A 267 1.06 -5.20 19.12
N LEU A 268 1.20 -6.27 18.31
CA LEU A 268 1.28 -6.15 16.85
C LEU A 268 -0.11 -6.06 16.21
N THR A 269 -1.07 -6.87 16.67
CA THR A 269 -2.36 -6.98 15.97
C THR A 269 -3.31 -5.81 16.25
N SER A 270 -3.05 -4.99 17.27
CA SER A 270 -3.87 -3.83 17.62
C SER A 270 -3.90 -2.75 16.51
N ASP A 271 -2.76 -2.50 15.88
CA ASP A 271 -2.61 -1.56 14.76
C ASP A 271 -2.34 -2.23 13.41
N LEU A 272 -2.49 -3.56 13.34
CA LEU A 272 -2.60 -4.31 12.09
C LEU A 272 -3.98 -4.12 11.46
N ARG A 273 -4.02 -3.59 10.24
CA ARG A 273 -5.24 -3.44 9.44
C ARG A 273 -5.62 -4.75 8.74
N GLY A 274 -4.63 -5.43 8.18
CA GLY A 274 -4.85 -6.67 7.44
C GLY A 274 -3.55 -7.28 6.93
N ILE A 275 -3.67 -8.48 6.37
CA ILE A 275 -2.58 -9.25 5.78
C ILE A 275 -3.03 -9.69 4.39
N ASP A 276 -2.16 -9.56 3.38
CA ASP A 276 -2.33 -10.17 2.07
C ASP A 276 -1.18 -11.12 1.80
N CYS A 277 -1.46 -12.34 1.38
CA CYS A 277 -0.44 -13.36 1.14
C CYS A 277 -0.54 -13.88 -0.27
N GLN A 278 0.61 -14.05 -0.90
CA GLN A 278 0.77 -14.88 -2.09
C GLN A 278 1.76 -16.01 -1.79
N ARG A 279 2.11 -16.80 -2.82
CA ARG A 279 3.15 -17.81 -2.68
C ARG A 279 4.44 -17.15 -2.16
N GLU A 280 4.95 -17.70 -1.06
CA GLU A 280 6.27 -17.38 -0.46
C GLU A 280 6.40 -15.98 0.17
N ILE A 281 5.44 -15.07 0.04
CA ILE A 281 5.50 -13.71 0.62
C ILE A 281 4.14 -13.25 1.16
N CYS A 282 4.13 -12.55 2.30
CA CYS A 282 2.97 -11.83 2.82
C CYS A 282 3.29 -10.35 3.05
N ALA A 283 2.28 -9.50 2.85
CA ALA A 283 2.28 -8.08 3.16
C ALA A 283 1.36 -7.80 4.36
N PHE A 284 1.88 -7.09 5.35
CA PHE A 284 1.17 -6.66 6.56
C PHE A 284 0.92 -5.15 6.48
N PHE A 285 -0.33 -4.73 6.63
CA PHE A 285 -0.73 -3.34 6.46
C PHE A 285 -0.97 -2.68 7.80
N LYS A 286 -0.22 -1.62 8.10
CA LYS A 286 -0.41 -0.87 9.33
C LYS A 286 -1.60 0.06 9.19
N LYS A 287 -2.43 0.16 10.24
CA LYS A 287 -3.57 1.08 10.28
C LYS A 287 -3.10 2.51 10.03
N ASP A 288 -3.90 3.26 9.29
CA ASP A 288 -3.77 4.70 9.17
C ASP A 288 -4.91 5.36 9.96
N PRO A 289 -4.64 6.02 11.09
CA PRO A 289 -5.67 6.71 11.87
C PRO A 289 -6.45 7.75 11.07
N ARG A 290 -5.95 8.21 9.92
CA ARG A 290 -6.64 9.15 9.04
C ARG A 290 -7.71 8.48 8.15
N GLU A 291 -7.60 7.17 7.94
CA GLU A 291 -8.52 6.38 7.11
C GLU A 291 -9.60 5.64 7.93
N GLU A 292 -9.45 5.58 9.25
CA GLU A 292 -10.44 4.99 10.16
C GLU A 292 -11.63 5.97 10.32
N PRO A 293 -12.86 5.60 9.92
CA PRO A 293 -14.03 6.39 10.24
C PRO A 293 -14.17 6.48 11.76
N ASN A 294 -14.55 7.63 12.29
CA ASN A 294 -15.04 7.73 13.67
C ASN A 294 -16.33 6.91 13.78
N TYR A 295 -16.21 5.60 14.01
CA TYR A 295 -17.31 4.78 14.47
C TYR A 295 -17.57 5.17 15.92
N THR A 296 -18.36 6.22 16.13
CA THR A 296 -19.04 6.43 17.40
C THR A 296 -20.03 5.27 17.55
N ALA A 297 -19.72 4.36 18.46
CA ALA A 297 -20.66 3.35 18.96
C ALA A 297 -21.88 4.02 19.60
#